data_AF-A0A0D6KYN3-F1
#
_entry.id   AF-A0A0D6KYN3-F1
#
_cell.length_a   1.000
_cell.length_b   1.000
_cell.length_c   1.000
_cell.angle_alpha   90.00
_cell.angle_beta   90.00
_cell.angle_gamma   90.00
#
_symmetry.space_group_name_H-M   'P 1'
#
loop_
_entity.id
_entity.type
_entity.pdbx_description
1 polymer ?
#
loop_
_entity_poly.entity_id
_entity_poly.type
_entity_poly.pdbx_seq_one_letter_code
_entity_poly.pdbx_strand_id
1 'polypeptide(L)'
;MKLSQSGSCYVNLLPINNIYRKYKTGTYPKLGTNEIEVLKRYRYPVRIGSYGDPTAVPFEVWEPIILASKKYTGYTHQWQLCDASVQSQAEAELAQMQGWRTFRIIAPDAPLSQGEVLCRHTEDDRIQCETCLLCDGASSKPNVVDPVHGLNWKISNFLKYTESVSI
;
A
#
# COMPACT_ATOMS: atom_id res chain seq x y z
N MET A 1 4.58 10.20 9.56
CA MET A 1 3.34 10.10 8.76
C MET A 1 2.62 11.43 8.76
N LYS A 2 2.63 12.17 7.64
CA LYS A 2 1.95 13.47 7.52
C LYS A 2 0.42 13.32 7.52
N LEU A 3 -0.09 12.29 6.83
CA LEU A 3 -1.53 12.03 6.66
C LEU A 3 -2.27 11.60 7.94
N SER A 4 -1.57 11.01 8.92
CA SER A 4 -2.18 10.63 10.20
C SER A 4 -2.42 11.84 11.10
N GLN A 5 -1.60 12.90 10.96
CA GLN A 5 -1.75 14.13 11.75
C GLN A 5 -2.91 14.98 11.24
N SER A 6 -3.18 14.97 9.93
CA SER A 6 -4.31 15.65 9.29
C SER A 6 -5.59 14.82 9.24
N GLY A 7 -5.56 13.56 9.71
CA GLY A 7 -6.71 12.65 9.62
C GLY A 7 -7.13 12.32 8.18
N SER A 8 -6.20 12.42 7.22
CA SER A 8 -6.45 12.13 5.78
C SER A 8 -6.12 10.69 5.39
N CYS A 9 -5.60 9.87 6.32
CA CYS A 9 -5.49 8.42 6.11
C CYS A 9 -6.88 7.78 5.97
N TYR A 10 -7.25 7.47 4.73
CA TYR A 10 -8.59 7.05 4.33
C TYR A 10 -8.93 5.59 4.71
N VAL A 11 -7.96 4.82 5.21
CA VAL A 11 -8.15 3.42 5.62
C VAL A 11 -9.20 3.30 6.74
N ASN A 12 -10.07 2.29 6.64
CA ASN A 12 -11.04 1.96 7.68
C ASN A 12 -10.34 1.26 8.86
N LEU A 13 -10.47 1.84 10.07
CA LEU A 13 -9.82 1.32 11.27
C LEU A 13 -10.61 0.23 11.99
N LEU A 14 -11.89 0.01 11.65
CA LEU A 14 -12.71 -1.02 12.32
C LEU A 14 -12.09 -2.43 12.21
N PRO A 15 -11.67 -2.92 11.03
CA PRO A 15 -11.01 -4.23 10.93
C PRO A 15 -9.66 -4.26 11.65
N ILE A 16 -8.89 -3.16 11.59
CA ILE A 16 -7.57 -3.03 12.21
C ILE A 16 -7.67 -3.11 13.74
N ASN A 17 -8.70 -2.50 14.32
CA ASN A 17 -8.96 -2.59 15.76
C ASN A 17 -9.21 -4.03 16.22
N ASN A 18 -9.89 -4.85 15.41
CA ASN A 18 -10.11 -6.26 15.73
C ASN A 18 -8.79 -7.05 15.70
N ILE A 19 -7.94 -6.80 14.70
CA ILE A 19 -6.58 -7.38 14.61
C ILE A 19 -5.77 -7.00 15.86
N TYR A 20 -5.75 -5.71 16.21
CA TYR A 20 -5.00 -5.23 17.38
C TYR A 20 -5.50 -5.83 18.70
N ARG A 21 -6.82 -5.94 18.89
CA ARG A 21 -7.40 -6.59 20.08
C ARG A 21 -6.97 -8.06 20.16
N LYS A 22 -7.04 -8.80 19.05
CA LYS A 22 -6.62 -10.21 18.99
C LYS A 22 -5.13 -10.38 19.29
N TYR A 23 -4.30 -9.44 18.84
CA TYR A 23 -2.88 -9.38 19.22
C TYR A 23 -2.70 -9.12 20.72
N LYS A 24 -3.41 -8.14 21.28
CA LYS A 24 -3.35 -7.81 22.71
C LYS A 24 -3.81 -8.95 23.62
N THR A 25 -4.74 -9.79 23.17
CA THR A 25 -5.15 -11.00 23.91
C THR A 25 -4.19 -12.17 23.74
N GLY A 26 -3.14 -12.04 22.91
CA GLY A 26 -2.13 -13.09 22.73
C GLY A 26 -2.62 -14.32 21.97
N THR A 27 -3.72 -14.19 21.23
CA THR A 27 -4.41 -15.34 20.60
C THR A 27 -3.98 -15.60 19.15
N TYR A 28 -3.02 -14.84 18.62
CA TYR A 28 -2.41 -15.16 17.33
C TYR A 28 -1.38 -16.28 17.49
N PRO A 29 -1.38 -17.29 16.60
CA PRO A 29 -0.28 -18.24 16.54
C PRO A 29 1.01 -17.51 16.19
N LYS A 30 2.13 -17.99 16.73
CA LYS A 30 3.45 -17.51 16.33
C LYS A 30 3.76 -18.05 14.94
N LEU A 31 4.32 -17.20 14.08
CA LEU A 31 4.83 -17.61 12.78
C LEU A 31 6.03 -18.52 12.99
N GLY A 32 5.95 -19.77 12.54
CA GLY A 32 7.04 -20.73 12.57
C GLY A 32 7.29 -21.36 11.20
N THR A 33 8.11 -22.40 11.18
CA THR A 33 8.51 -23.11 9.95
C THR A 33 7.32 -23.69 9.19
N ASN A 34 6.32 -24.21 9.92
CA ASN A 34 5.13 -24.82 9.30
C ASN A 34 4.33 -23.78 8.51
N GLU A 35 4.10 -22.59 9.08
CA GLU A 35 3.37 -21.52 8.42
C GLU A 35 4.13 -21.01 7.18
N ILE A 36 5.45 -20.90 7.27
CA ILE A 36 6.30 -20.53 6.12
C ILE A 36 6.20 -21.58 5.00
N GLU A 37 6.24 -22.88 5.33
CA GLU A 37 6.09 -23.95 4.34
C GLU A 37 4.68 -23.99 3.73
N VAL A 38 3.64 -23.64 4.49
CA VAL A 38 2.27 -23.45 3.96
C VAL A 38 2.24 -22.28 2.96
N LEU A 39 2.80 -21.12 3.31
CA LEU A 39 2.92 -19.97 2.40
C LEU A 39 3.66 -20.37 1.11
N LYS A 40 4.74 -21.13 1.24
CA LYS A 40 5.57 -21.60 0.13
C LYS A 40 4.87 -22.62 -0.76
N ARG A 41 4.10 -23.55 -0.18
CA ARG A 41 3.37 -24.59 -0.92
C ARG A 41 2.21 -24.01 -1.71
N TYR A 42 1.43 -23.13 -1.10
CA TYR A 42 0.21 -22.60 -1.72
C TYR A 42 0.41 -21.24 -2.42
N ARG A 43 1.57 -20.60 -2.24
CA ARG A 43 1.88 -19.27 -2.79
C ARG A 43 0.82 -18.26 -2.42
N TYR A 44 0.45 -18.26 -1.14
CA TYR A 44 -0.56 -17.35 -0.62
C TYR A 44 -0.12 -15.89 -0.84
N PRO A 45 -1.00 -15.05 -1.40
CA PRO A 45 -0.67 -13.66 -1.67
C PRO A 45 -0.59 -12.86 -0.36
N VAL A 46 0.41 -11.99 -0.25
CA VAL A 46 0.67 -11.20 0.96
C VAL A 46 0.64 -9.70 0.64
N ARG A 47 -0.28 -8.96 1.27
CA ARG A 47 -0.28 -7.50 1.23
C ARG A 47 0.55 -6.94 2.38
N ILE A 48 1.75 -6.48 2.08
CA ILE A 48 2.67 -5.82 3.00
C ILE A 48 2.15 -4.40 3.26
N GLY A 49 2.15 -3.98 4.54
CA GLY A 49 1.67 -2.64 4.90
C GLY A 49 0.15 -2.47 4.74
N SER A 50 -0.64 -3.51 5.03
CA SER A 50 -2.12 -3.42 4.98
C SER A 50 -2.70 -2.29 5.83
N TYR A 51 -2.01 -1.91 6.91
CA TYR A 51 -2.21 -0.67 7.64
C TYR A 51 -0.88 -0.17 8.22
N GLY A 52 -0.56 1.10 8.00
CA GLY A 52 0.70 1.72 8.38
C GLY A 52 1.79 1.55 7.32
N ASP A 53 2.99 2.05 7.61
CA ASP A 53 4.13 1.93 6.71
C ASP A 53 4.87 0.62 7.00
N PRO A 54 5.10 -0.25 6.00
CA PRO A 54 5.73 -1.54 6.26
C PRO A 54 7.18 -1.45 6.74
N THR A 55 7.87 -0.32 6.52
CA THR A 55 9.23 -0.12 7.04
C THR A 55 9.26 0.17 8.55
N ALA A 56 8.09 0.30 9.20
CA ALA A 56 8.01 0.26 10.67
C ALA A 56 8.40 -1.12 11.25
N VAL A 57 8.44 -2.15 10.40
CA VAL A 57 8.93 -3.50 10.73
C VAL A 57 10.24 -3.73 9.97
N PRO A 58 11.31 -4.24 10.62
CA PRO A 58 12.57 -4.54 9.96
C PRO A 58 12.41 -5.49 8.77
N PHE A 59 13.22 -5.30 7.73
CA PHE A 59 13.12 -6.05 6.48
C PHE A 59 13.28 -7.56 6.68
N GLU A 60 14.13 -7.98 7.61
CA GLU A 60 14.44 -9.37 7.92
C GLU A 60 13.22 -10.15 8.42
N VAL A 61 12.19 -9.45 8.91
CA VAL A 61 10.90 -10.05 9.28
C VAL A 61 10.05 -10.32 8.03
N TRP A 62 10.11 -9.44 7.04
CA TRP A 62 9.34 -9.55 5.79
C TRP A 62 9.97 -10.54 4.81
N GLU A 63 11.29 -10.54 4.69
CA GLU A 63 12.05 -11.31 3.71
C GLU A 63 11.61 -12.80 3.61
N PRO A 64 11.58 -13.59 4.70
CA PRO A 64 11.17 -15.00 4.59
C PRO A 64 9.72 -15.18 4.13
N ILE A 65 8.83 -14.26 4.48
CA ILE A 65 7.41 -14.29 4.09
C ILE A 65 7.27 -13.98 2.60
N ILE A 66 7.99 -12.96 2.12
CA ILE A 66 8.04 -12.55 0.71
C ILE A 66 8.57 -13.68 -0.16
N LEU A 67 9.72 -14.26 0.23
CA LEU A 67 10.37 -15.34 -0.51
C LEU A 67 9.52 -16.62 -0.57
N ALA A 68 8.80 -16.93 0.51
CA ALA A 68 7.87 -18.06 0.54
C ALA A 68 6.65 -17.80 -0.36
N SER A 69 6.00 -16.66 -0.20
CA SER A 69 4.77 -16.31 -0.93
C SER A 69 4.99 -16.21 -2.44
N LYS A 70 6.05 -15.49 -2.87
CA LYS A 70 6.31 -15.06 -4.26
C LYS A 70 5.16 -14.26 -4.92
N LYS A 71 4.13 -13.90 -4.16
CA LYS A 71 2.99 -13.08 -4.60
C LYS A 71 2.73 -12.05 -3.53
N TYR A 72 3.32 -10.89 -3.67
CA TYR A 72 3.15 -9.84 -2.66
C TYR A 72 2.80 -8.54 -3.33
N THR A 73 2.14 -7.68 -2.56
CA THR A 73 1.94 -6.28 -2.93
C THR A 73 2.27 -5.41 -1.74
N GLY A 74 2.77 -4.21 -1.98
CA GLY A 74 3.03 -3.25 -0.92
C GLY A 74 3.43 -1.91 -1.49
N TYR A 75 3.31 -0.88 -0.65
CA TYR A 75 3.86 0.43 -0.92
C TYR A 75 4.27 1.07 0.41
N THR A 76 5.28 1.94 0.36
CA THR A 76 5.87 2.59 1.53
C THR A 76 6.13 4.07 1.24
N HIS A 77 5.99 4.93 2.24
CA HIS A 77 6.38 6.33 2.13
C HIS A 77 7.88 6.54 2.33
N GLN A 78 8.62 5.51 2.78
CA GLN A 78 10.08 5.59 2.96
C GLN A 78 10.86 5.14 1.72
N TRP A 79 10.18 4.65 0.67
CA TRP A 79 10.76 4.25 -0.62
C TRP A 79 11.98 3.33 -0.47
N GLN A 80 11.82 2.21 0.25
CA GLN A 80 12.92 1.28 0.55
C GLN A 80 12.60 -0.18 0.24
N LEU A 81 11.32 -0.58 0.33
CA LEU A 81 10.92 -1.99 0.37
C LEU A 81 10.06 -2.44 -0.81
N CYS A 82 9.24 -1.54 -1.32
CA CYS A 82 8.22 -1.80 -2.33
C CYS A 82 7.89 -0.50 -3.06
N ASP A 83 6.79 -0.45 -3.82
CA ASP A 83 6.40 0.75 -4.57
C ASP A 83 6.38 2.00 -3.66
N ALA A 84 6.80 3.13 -4.21
CA ALA A 84 6.79 4.41 -3.53
C ALA A 84 5.34 4.92 -3.40
N SER A 85 4.86 5.00 -2.16
CA SER A 85 3.58 5.64 -1.83
C SER A 85 3.77 7.16 -1.88
N VAL A 86 3.08 7.83 -2.80
CA VAL A 86 3.24 9.27 -3.07
C VAL A 86 1.88 9.96 -3.17
N GLN A 87 1.84 11.27 -2.90
CA GLN A 87 0.59 12.05 -2.85
C GLN A 87 0.58 13.21 -3.86
N SER A 88 1.68 13.46 -4.56
CA SER A 88 1.76 14.49 -5.60
C SER A 88 2.48 13.97 -6.85
N GLN A 89 2.29 14.68 -7.96
CA GLN A 89 3.03 14.40 -9.19
C GLN A 89 4.54 14.63 -9.01
N ALA A 90 4.93 15.71 -8.32
CA ALA A 90 6.33 16.00 -8.06
C ALA A 90 7.02 14.91 -7.21
N GLU A 91 6.33 14.38 -6.19
CA GLU A 91 6.83 13.24 -5.42
C GLU A 91 6.96 11.98 -6.27
N ALA A 92 6.00 11.74 -7.17
CA ALA A 92 6.04 10.60 -8.08
C ALA A 92 7.21 10.69 -9.05
N GLU A 93 7.42 11.84 -9.69
CA GLU A 93 8.55 12.09 -10.58
C GLU A 93 9.88 11.92 -9.85
N LEU A 94 10.00 12.43 -8.63
CA LEU A 94 11.20 12.26 -7.80
C LEU A 94 11.49 10.80 -7.48
N ALA A 95 10.46 10.02 -7.10
CA ALA A 95 10.61 8.59 -6.82
C ALA A 95 11.00 7.82 -8.09
N GLN A 96 10.38 8.13 -9.23
CA GLN A 96 10.66 7.51 -10.52
C GLN A 96 12.08 7.81 -11.02
N MET A 97 12.58 9.03 -10.84
CA MET A 97 13.97 9.38 -11.12
C MET A 97 14.98 8.57 -10.29
N GLN A 98 14.56 8.13 -9.10
CA GLN A 98 15.35 7.24 -8.24
C GLN A 98 15.15 5.74 -8.56
N GLY A 99 14.40 5.42 -9.62
CA GLY A 99 14.15 4.05 -10.07
C GLY A 99 12.98 3.36 -9.37
N TRP A 100 12.20 4.07 -8.56
CA TRP A 100 11.02 3.50 -7.90
C TRP A 100 9.79 3.54 -8.79
N ARG A 101 9.02 2.46 -8.77
CA ARG A 101 7.62 2.51 -9.19
C ARG A 101 6.78 3.21 -8.14
N THR A 102 5.72 3.88 -8.57
CA THR A 102 4.87 4.66 -7.67
C THR A 102 3.47 4.10 -7.56
N PHE A 103 2.92 4.18 -6.35
CA PHE A 103 1.50 4.09 -6.06
C PHE A 103 1.04 5.47 -5.58
N ARG A 104 0.40 6.24 -6.47
CA ARG A 104 0.02 7.63 -6.21
C ARG A 104 -1.46 7.74 -5.83
N ILE A 105 -1.73 8.38 -4.69
CA ILE A 105 -3.09 8.73 -4.31
C ILE A 105 -3.46 10.10 -4.85
N ILE A 106 -4.63 10.21 -5.47
CA ILE A 106 -5.09 11.44 -6.14
C ILE A 106 -6.49 11.86 -5.68
N ALA A 107 -6.87 13.10 -5.98
CA ALA A 107 -8.27 13.53 -5.89
C ALA A 107 -9.15 12.74 -6.88
N PRO A 108 -10.46 12.53 -6.59
CA PRO A 108 -11.37 11.76 -7.45
C PRO A 108 -11.42 12.17 -8.93
N ASP A 109 -11.21 13.45 -9.21
CA ASP A 109 -11.30 14.08 -10.53
C ASP A 109 -9.95 14.48 -11.11
N ALA A 110 -8.84 14.19 -10.41
CA ALA A 110 -7.51 14.53 -10.89
C ALA A 110 -7.08 13.62 -12.06
N PRO A 111 -6.33 14.16 -13.04
CA PRO A 111 -5.87 13.39 -14.17
C PRO A 111 -4.73 12.42 -13.80
N LEU A 112 -4.58 11.37 -14.61
CA LEU A 112 -3.40 10.51 -14.63
C LEU A 112 -2.24 11.25 -15.30
N SER A 113 -1.03 11.06 -14.79
CA SER A 113 0.20 11.48 -15.44
C SER A 113 0.63 10.46 -16.50
N GLN A 114 1.55 10.86 -17.39
CA GLN A 114 2.07 9.97 -18.42
C GLN A 114 2.70 8.70 -17.81
N GLY A 115 2.34 7.52 -18.35
CA GLY A 115 2.87 6.23 -17.90
C GLY A 115 2.22 5.68 -16.63
N GLU A 116 1.26 6.39 -16.05
CA GLU A 116 0.43 5.87 -14.98
C GLU A 116 -0.76 5.09 -15.53
N VAL A 117 -1.20 4.09 -14.75
CA VAL A 117 -2.47 3.39 -14.95
C VAL A 117 -3.33 3.52 -13.70
N LEU A 118 -4.65 3.55 -13.89
CA LEU A 118 -5.58 3.48 -12.78
C LEU A 118 -5.47 2.10 -12.10
N CYS A 119 -5.67 2.06 -10.79
CA CYS A 119 -5.77 0.83 -10.02
C CYS A 119 -6.84 -0.08 -10.64
N ARG A 120 -6.46 -1.32 -10.98
CA ARG A 120 -7.37 -2.26 -11.64
C ARG A 120 -8.62 -2.58 -10.82
N HIS A 121 -8.51 -2.54 -9.49
CA HIS A 121 -9.66 -2.71 -8.60
C HIS A 121 -10.62 -1.52 -8.66
N THR A 122 -10.11 -0.32 -8.90
CA THR A 122 -10.92 0.90 -9.04
C THR A 122 -11.61 0.95 -10.40
N GLU A 123 -10.98 0.41 -11.44
CA GLU A 123 -11.60 0.19 -12.75
C GLU A 123 -12.70 -0.89 -12.71
N ASP A 124 -12.44 -2.00 -12.01
CA ASP A 124 -13.35 -3.13 -11.86
C ASP A 124 -13.15 -3.79 -10.49
N ASP A 125 -14.15 -3.65 -9.61
CA ASP A 125 -14.09 -4.10 -8.21
C ASP A 125 -13.98 -5.64 -8.06
N ARG A 126 -14.22 -6.39 -9.14
CA ARG A 126 -14.01 -7.84 -9.20
C ARG A 126 -12.52 -8.19 -9.27
N ILE A 127 -11.67 -7.28 -9.74
CA ILE A 127 -10.22 -7.49 -9.79
C ILE A 127 -9.65 -7.30 -8.38
N GLN A 128 -9.12 -8.38 -7.80
CA GLN A 128 -8.51 -8.37 -6.48
C GLN A 128 -6.99 -8.22 -6.57
N CYS A 129 -6.39 -7.52 -5.59
CA CYS A 129 -4.93 -7.30 -5.54
C CYS A 129 -4.12 -8.60 -5.60
N GLU A 130 -4.65 -9.67 -5.00
CA GLU A 130 -4.03 -11.01 -5.02
C GLU A 130 -3.87 -11.62 -6.42
N THR A 131 -4.71 -11.20 -7.36
CA THR A 131 -4.66 -11.63 -8.76
C THR A 131 -3.94 -10.59 -9.62
N CYS A 132 -4.17 -9.30 -9.35
CA CYS A 132 -3.61 -8.19 -10.12
C CYS A 132 -2.09 -8.08 -9.98
N LEU A 133 -1.58 -8.07 -8.74
CA LEU A 133 -0.15 -7.98 -8.42
C LEU A 133 0.61 -6.85 -9.14
N LEU A 134 -0.05 -5.74 -9.50
CA LEU A 134 0.66 -4.60 -10.07
C LEU A 134 1.60 -3.97 -9.06
N CYS A 135 1.18 -3.78 -7.80
CA CYS A 135 1.98 -3.08 -6.78
C CYS A 135 2.96 -4.02 -6.05
N ASP A 136 3.76 -4.81 -6.78
CA ASP A 136 4.66 -5.84 -6.25
C ASP A 136 6.15 -5.43 -6.17
N GLY A 137 6.45 -4.13 -6.24
CA GLY A 137 7.80 -3.61 -6.19
C GLY A 137 8.38 -3.29 -7.56
N ALA A 138 9.70 -3.05 -7.56
CA ALA A 138 10.46 -2.65 -8.74
C ALA A 138 10.36 -3.71 -9.85
N SER A 139 9.86 -3.30 -11.01
CA SER A 139 9.72 -4.12 -12.22
C SER A 139 9.47 -3.21 -13.44
N SER A 140 9.25 -3.80 -14.61
CA SER A 140 8.86 -3.07 -15.83
C SER A 140 7.35 -2.75 -15.90
N LYS A 141 6.60 -3.00 -14.83
CA LYS A 141 5.16 -2.72 -14.75
C LYS A 141 4.90 -1.21 -14.62
N PRO A 142 3.71 -0.72 -15.01
CA PRO A 142 3.40 0.71 -14.96
C PRO A 142 3.32 1.25 -13.52
N ASN A 143 3.41 2.57 -13.38
CA ASN A 143 3.07 3.27 -12.14
C ASN A 143 1.56 3.20 -11.92
N VAL A 144 1.12 3.02 -10.68
CA VAL A 144 -0.30 2.84 -10.34
C VAL A 144 -0.83 4.10 -9.65
N VAL A 145 -2.05 4.47 -9.99
CA VAL A 145 -2.78 5.58 -9.37
C VAL A 145 -4.07 5.06 -8.77
N ASP A 146 -4.44 5.59 -7.61
CA ASP A 146 -5.73 5.31 -7.00
C ASP A 146 -6.36 6.60 -6.45
N PRO A 147 -7.60 6.94 -6.84
CA PRO A 147 -8.30 8.06 -6.23
C PRO A 147 -8.59 7.79 -4.75
N VAL A 148 -8.48 8.82 -3.93
CA VAL A 148 -8.84 8.71 -2.51
C VAL A 148 -10.31 8.29 -2.38
N HIS A 149 -10.57 7.30 -1.53
CA HIS A 149 -11.90 6.72 -1.35
C HIS A 149 -12.18 6.41 0.13
N GLY A 150 -13.43 6.14 0.49
CA GLY A 150 -13.83 5.81 1.86
C GLY A 150 -14.79 6.84 2.46
N LEU A 151 -14.64 7.15 3.76
CA LEU A 151 -15.54 8.09 4.44
C LEU A 151 -15.36 9.51 3.89
N ASN A 152 -16.48 10.19 3.57
CA ASN A 152 -16.47 11.53 2.95
C ASN A 152 -15.58 12.54 3.69
N TRP A 153 -15.62 12.57 5.02
CA TRP A 153 -14.79 13.52 5.79
C TRP A 153 -13.29 13.24 5.66
N LYS A 154 -12.88 11.98 5.44
CA LYS A 154 -11.48 11.63 5.19
C LYS A 154 -11.04 12.05 3.79
N ILE A 155 -11.92 11.87 2.80
CA ILE A 155 -11.72 12.41 1.45
C ILE A 155 -11.55 13.92 1.52
N SER A 156 -12.46 14.65 2.20
CA SER A 156 -12.34 16.10 2.37
C SER A 156 -11.04 16.52 3.06
N ASN A 157 -10.57 15.78 4.07
CA ASN A 157 -9.28 16.05 4.72
C ASN A 157 -8.09 15.79 3.79
N PHE A 158 -8.17 14.76 2.94
CA PHE A 158 -7.16 14.52 1.92
C PHE A 158 -7.09 15.65 0.91
N LEU A 159 -8.23 16.12 0.40
CA LEU A 159 -8.28 17.24 -0.54
C LEU A 159 -7.67 18.52 0.04
N LYS A 160 -8.03 18.87 1.29
CA LYS A 160 -7.42 20.00 2.01
C LYS A 160 -5.91 19.85 2.17
N TYR A 161 -5.45 18.63 2.46
CA TYR A 161 -4.02 18.34 2.58
C TYR A 161 -3.31 18.54 1.22
N THR A 162 -3.84 18.01 0.13
CA THR A 162 -3.23 18.15 -1.20
C THR A 162 -3.20 19.60 -1.67
N GLU A 163 -4.24 20.38 -1.38
CA GLU A 163 -4.25 21.83 -1.65
C GLU A 163 -3.14 22.54 -0.86
N SER A 164 -2.97 22.21 0.41
CA SER A 164 -1.96 22.85 1.27
C SER A 164 -0.50 22.54 0.90
N VAL A 165 -0.26 21.45 0.17
CA VAL A 165 1.09 21.01 -0.26
C VAL A 165 1.40 21.43 -1.69
N SER A 166 0.40 21.91 -2.44
CA SER A 166 0.55 22.37 -3.83
C SER A 166 0.87 23.87 -3.93
N ILE A 167 0.94 24.57 -2.80
CA ILE A 167 1.32 25.99 -2.63
C ILE A 167 2.77 26.05 -2.15
#